data_AF-A0A3C1IGL5-F1
#
_entry.id   AF-A0A3C1IGL5-F1
#
_cell.length_a   1.000
_cell.length_b   1.000
_cell.length_c   1.000
_cell.angle_alpha   90.00
_cell.angle_beta   90.00
_cell.angle_gamma   90.00
#
_symmetry.space_group_name_H-M   'P 1'
#
loop_
_entity.id
_entity.type
_entity.pdbx_description
1 polymer ?
#
loop_
_entity_poly.entity_id
_entity_poly.type
_entity_poly.pdbx_seq_one_letter_code
_entity_poly.pdbx_strand_id
1 'polypeptide(L)' 'MNVVEASIADLRAALERNEITSVGLVTTYLDRIDKFDRNGPCLNAVPVLNPDALIEAQASDKRRHHGETLGSLDGIP' A
#
# COMPACT_ATOMS: atom_id res chain seq x y z
N MET A 1 2.20 -4.62 10.28
CA MET A 1 1.27 -3.52 10.62
C MET A 1 -0.14 -3.93 10.21
N ASN A 2 -1.17 -3.59 10.98
CA ASN A 2 -2.56 -3.78 10.53
C ASN A 2 -3.02 -2.53 9.77
N VAL A 3 -3.54 -2.71 8.56
CA VAL A 3 -4.05 -1.61 7.71
C VAL A 3 -5.52 -1.29 7.96
N VAL A 4 -6.23 -2.15 8.71
CA VAL A 4 -7.65 -1.94 9.04
C VAL A 4 -7.78 -0.78 10.02
N GLU A 5 -8.61 0.20 9.68
CA GLU A 5 -8.83 1.45 10.45
C GLU A 5 -7.57 2.30 10.69
N ALA A 6 -6.46 2.01 9.98
CA ALA A 6 -5.28 2.87 10.02
C ALA A 6 -5.55 4.16 9.25
N SER A 7 -5.30 5.32 9.88
CA SER A 7 -5.41 6.60 9.18
C SER A 7 -4.25 6.78 8.19
N ILE A 8 -4.42 7.69 7.22
CA ILE A 8 -3.32 8.08 6.31
C ILE A 8 -2.10 8.58 7.12
N ALA A 9 -2.35 9.28 8.23
CA ALA A 9 -1.28 9.75 9.11
C ALA A 9 -0.50 8.58 9.75
N ASP A 10 -1.19 7.52 10.17
CA ASP A 10 -0.56 6.32 10.74
C ASP A 10 0.28 5.59 9.70
N LEU A 11 -0.28 5.39 8.50
CA LEU A 11 0.41 4.72 7.39
C LEU A 11 1.66 5.50 6.97
N ARG A 12 1.53 6.82 6.80
CA ARG A 12 2.67 7.67 6.48
C ARG A 12 3.74 7.60 7.57
N ALA A 13 3.35 7.68 8.84
CA ALA A 13 4.31 7.64 9.93
C ALA A 13 5.01 6.27 10.01
N ALA A 14 4.34 5.16 9.67
CA ALA A 14 4.97 3.86 9.57
C ALA A 14 5.97 3.76 8.40
N LEU A 15 5.66 4.38 7.25
CA LEU A 15 6.60 4.50 6.12
C LEU A 15 7.82 5.35 6.50
N GLU A 16 7.62 6.48 7.19
CA GLU A 16 8.71 7.36 7.66
C GLU A 16 9.61 6.69 8.70
N ARG A 17 9.03 5.85 9.58
CA ARG A 17 9.76 5.05 10.59
C ARG A 17 10.38 3.76 10.03
N ASN A 18 10.23 3.47 8.73
CA ASN A 18 10.65 2.21 8.11
C ASN A 18 10.04 0.95 8.77
N GLU A 19 8.86 1.08 9.40
CA GLU A 19 8.12 -0.06 9.96
C GLU A 19 7.43 -0.90 8.88
N ILE A 20 7.16 -0.27 7.73
CA ILE A 20 6.62 -0.89 6.54
C ILE A 20 7.15 -0.14 5.31
N THR A 21 7.20 -0.80 4.16
CA THR A 21 7.50 -0.19 2.87
C THR A 21 6.21 0.02 2.07
N SER A 22 6.23 0.88 1.05
CA SER A 22 5.08 1.05 0.15
C SER A 22 4.74 -0.27 -0.55
N VAL A 23 5.74 -1.05 -0.97
CA VAL A 23 5.52 -2.42 -1.50
C VAL A 23 4.82 -3.30 -0.47
N GLY A 24 5.24 -3.26 0.79
CA GLY A 24 4.62 -4.02 1.88
C GLY A 24 3.16 -3.60 2.12
N LEU A 25 2.87 -2.30 2.02
CA LEU A 25 1.54 -1.75 2.17
C LEU A 25 0.61 -2.16 1.02
N VAL A 26 1.06 -2.02 -0.23
CA VAL A 26 0.33 -2.51 -1.42
C VAL A 26 0.07 -4.01 -1.32
N THR A 27 1.09 -4.80 -0.98
CA THR A 27 0.95 -6.26 -0.84
C THR A 27 -0.10 -6.60 0.21
N THR A 28 -0.09 -5.91 1.36
CA THR A 28 -1.10 -6.11 2.42
C THR A 28 -2.53 -5.82 1.93
N TYR A 29 -2.73 -4.78 1.10
CA TYR A 29 -4.03 -4.50 0.50
C TYR A 29 -4.42 -5.52 -0.57
N LEU A 30 -3.49 -5.94 -1.43
CA LEU A 30 -3.74 -6.98 -2.43
C LEU A 30 -4.16 -8.31 -1.78
N ASP A 31 -3.50 -8.72 -0.70
CA ASP A 31 -3.88 -9.91 0.06
C ASP A 31 -5.29 -9.81 0.64
N ARG A 32 -5.69 -8.61 1.08
CA ARG A 32 -7.06 -8.35 1.55
C ARG A 32 -8.06 -8.40 0.41
N ILE A 33 -7.73 -7.83 -0.73
CA ILE A 33 -8.59 -7.88 -1.93
C ILE A 33 -8.76 -9.34 -2.36
N ASP A 34 -7.69 -10.13 -2.44
CA ASP A 34 -7.80 -11.55 -2.76
C ASP A 34 -8.71 -12.30 -1.79
N LYS A 35 -8.49 -12.11 -0.48
CA LYS A 35 -9.25 -12.79 0.57
C LYS A 35 -10.72 -12.38 0.62
N PHE A 36 -11.02 -11.09 0.51
CA PHE A 36 -12.38 -10.58 0.76
C PHE A 36 -13.17 -10.32 -0.52
N ASP A 37 -12.49 -9.84 -1.56
CA ASP A 37 -13.13 -9.45 -2.81
C ASP A 37 -13.33 -10.63 -3.76
N ARG A 38 -12.39 -11.60 -3.77
CA ARG A 38 -12.37 -12.70 -4.76
C ARG A 38 -12.67 -14.08 -4.20
N ASN A 39 -11.98 -14.49 -3.13
CA ASN A 39 -11.99 -15.88 -2.66
C ASN A 39 -12.84 -16.12 -1.41
N GLY A 40 -13.36 -15.05 -0.77
CA GLY A 40 -14.14 -15.13 0.47
C GLY A 40 -15.60 -14.70 0.27
N PRO A 41 -16.07 -13.62 0.94
CA PRO A 41 -17.44 -13.11 0.79
C PRO A 41 -17.77 -12.57 -0.61
N CYS A 42 -16.79 -12.55 -1.53
CA CYS A 42 -16.94 -12.11 -2.92
C CYS A 42 -17.60 -10.73 -3.01
N LEU A 43 -16.98 -9.73 -2.36
CA LEU A 43 -17.53 -8.37 -2.31
C LEU A 43 -17.62 -7.71 -3.70
N ASN A 44 -16.79 -8.14 -4.66
CA ASN A 44 -16.75 -7.64 -6.04
C ASN A 44 -16.60 -6.10 -6.13
N ALA A 45 -15.87 -5.50 -5.20
CA ALA A 45 -15.59 -4.08 -5.13
C ALA A 45 -14.44 -3.64 -6.05
N VAL A 46 -13.49 -4.54 -6.38
CA VAL A 46 -12.31 -4.20 -7.19
C VAL A 46 -12.32 -5.00 -8.50
N PRO A 47 -13.01 -4.50 -9.55
CA PRO A 47 -13.20 -5.26 -10.79
C PRO A 47 -11.91 -5.44 -11.60
N VAL A 48 -10.98 -4.48 -11.52
CA VAL A 48 -9.71 -4.50 -12.25
C VAL A 48 -8.59 -4.03 -11.32
N LEU A 49 -7.52 -4.80 -11.22
CA LEU A 49 -6.31 -4.43 -10.49
C LEU A 49 -5.33 -3.75 -11.44
N ASN A 50 -4.62 -2.73 -10.95
CA ASN A 50 -3.48 -2.15 -11.66
C ASN A 50 -2.32 -3.16 -11.67
N PRO A 51 -1.86 -3.66 -12.83
CA PRO A 51 -0.73 -4.59 -12.90
C PRO A 51 0.60 -3.95 -12.44
N ASP A 52 0.69 -2.62 -12.50
CA ASP A 52 1.91 -1.86 -12.19
C ASP A 52 1.98 -1.41 -10.72
N ALA A 53 0.97 -1.71 -9.90
CA ALA A 53 0.88 -1.22 -8.51
C ALA A 53 2.13 -1.54 -7.67
N LEU A 54 2.72 -2.73 -7.82
CA LEU A 54 3.95 -3.10 -7.12
C LEU A 54 5.18 -2.37 -7.67
N ILE A 55 5.19 -2.04 -8.97
CA ILE A 55 6.27 -1.29 -9.62
C ILE A 55 6.26 0.15 -9.12
N GLU A 56 5.09 0.77 -9.07
CA GLU A 56 4.89 2.13 -8.57
C GLU A 56 5.25 2.25 -7.08
N ALA A 57 4.85 1.26 -6.28
CA ALA A 57 5.21 1.17 -4.87
C ALA A 57 6.72 1.05 -4.67
N GLN A 58 7.39 0.21 -5.47
CA GLN A 58 8.84 0.08 -5.42
C GLN A 58 9.55 1.39 -5.83
N ALA A 59 9.00 2.14 -6.79
CA ALA A 59 9.51 3.45 -7.14
C ALA A 59 9.36 4.46 -5.98
N SER A 60 8.25 4.40 -5.23
CA SER A 60 8.07 5.19 -4.00
C SER A 60 9.10 4.83 -2.93
N ASP A 61 9.35 3.54 -2.70
CA ASP A 61 10.34 3.09 -1.72
C ASP A 61 11.75 3.56 -2.08
N LYS A 62 12.12 3.52 -3.38
CA LYS A 62 13.40 4.06 -3.86
C LYS A 62 13.52 5.55 -3.61
N ARG A 63 12.49 6.35 -3.94
CA ARG A 63 12.47 7.79 -3.66
C ARG A 63 12.65 8.07 -2.17
N ARG A 64 11.93 7.36 -1.31
CA ARG A 64 12.01 7.51 0.14
C ARG A 64 13.39 7.17 0.68
N HIS A 65 13.99 6.09 0.18
CA HIS A 65 15.37 5.73 0.53
C HIS A 65 16.39 6.81 0.15
N HIS A 66 16.15 7.55 -0.94
CA HIS A 66 17.00 8.67 -1.37
C HIS A 66 16.63 10.02 -0.74
N GLY A 67 15.59 10.10 0.08
CA GLY A 67 15.10 11.37 0.63
C GLY A 67 14.37 12.26 -0.40
N GLU A 68 13.89 11.67 -1.49
CA GLU A 68 13.25 12.34 -2.63
C GLU A 68 11.73 12.12 -2.66
N THR A 69 11.08 12.09 -1.49
CA THR A 69 9.64 11.81 -1.41
C THR A 69 8.81 12.90 -2.09
N LEU A 70 7.73 12.50 -2.77
CA LEU A 70 6.86 13.41 -3.54
C LEU A 70 5.84 14.19 -2.67
N GLY A 71 5.81 13.95 -1.37
CA GLY A 71 4.91 14.61 -0.42
C GLY A 71 4.20 13.65 0.52
N SER A 72 3.15 14.12 1.17
CA SER A 72 2.45 13.39 2.24
C SER A 72 1.73 12.11 1.80
N LEU A 73 1.53 11.91 0.51
CA LEU A 73 0.86 10.74 -0.07
C LEU A 73 1.81 9.83 -0.86
N ASP A 74 3.12 10.15 -0.92
CA ASP A 74 4.06 9.26 -1.61
C ASP A 74 4.07 7.89 -0.91
N GLY A 75 3.69 6.85 -1.65
CA GLY A 75 3.69 5.45 -1.20
C GLY A 75 2.41 4.97 -0.50
N ILE A 76 1.33 5.78 -0.51
CA ILE A 76 0.01 5.41 -0.01
C ILE A 76 -0.84 4.82 -1.16
N PRO A 77 -1.31 3.55 -1.05
CA PRO A 77 -2.17 2.89 -2.06
C PRO A 77 -3.64 3.34 -2.02
#